data_AF-A0A7W1MEH1-F1
#
_entry.id   AF-A0A7W1MEH1-F1
#
_cell.length_a   1.000
_cell.length_b   1.000
_cell.length_c   1.000
_cell.angle_alpha   90.00
_cell.angle_beta   90.00
_cell.angle_gamma   90.00
#
_symmetry.space_group_name_H-M   'P 1'
#
loop_
_entity.id
_entity.type
_entity.pdbx_description
1 polymer ?
#
loop_
_entity_poly.entity_id
_entity_poly.type
_entity_poly.pdbx_seq_one_letter_code
_entity_poly.pdbx_strand_id
1 'polypeptide(L)'
;KKSIRKVIEAGAVGINFEDQVIDGKELYSIEDQCARIKAIRQEAEHLSVPIFINARTDIFLKSDSINHNDDLLKEALKRAFAYAEAGANGFFAPGLKNIKYIKKLCKLLHIPLNIMVLPDTPSLKQLAELGVARISYGPDPYCQAMEALKIAGIKALSMSV
;
A
#
# COMPACT_ATOMS: atom_id res chain seq x y z
N LYS A 1 4.79 15.52 -11.03
CA LYS A 1 5.77 15.50 -12.16
C LYS A 1 7.23 15.59 -11.67
N LYS A 2 7.69 16.69 -11.06
CA LYS A 2 9.10 16.80 -10.58
C LYS A 2 9.57 15.64 -9.68
N SER A 3 8.77 15.21 -8.70
CA SER A 3 9.14 14.13 -7.78
C SER A 3 9.30 12.78 -8.48
N ILE A 4 8.34 12.41 -9.35
CA ILE A 4 8.42 11.12 -10.06
C ILE A 4 9.60 11.07 -11.03
N ARG A 5 9.95 12.18 -11.69
CA ARG A 5 11.15 12.25 -12.53
C ARG A 5 12.40 11.89 -11.74
N LYS A 6 12.61 12.52 -10.57
CA LYS A 6 13.76 12.21 -9.70
C LYS A 6 13.79 10.73 -9.27
N VAL A 7 12.62 10.15 -8.99
CA VAL A 7 12.50 8.73 -8.60
C VAL A 7 12.89 7.82 -9.76
N ILE A 8 12.46 8.13 -10.99
CA ILE A 8 12.83 7.39 -12.20
C ILE A 8 14.32 7.55 -12.51
N GLU A 9 14.86 8.78 -12.41
CA GLU A 9 16.29 9.07 -12.61
C GLU A 9 17.18 8.35 -11.59
N ALA A 10 16.68 8.10 -10.37
CA ALA A 10 17.35 7.30 -9.37
C ALA A 10 17.29 5.77 -9.65
N GLY A 11 16.63 5.34 -10.72
CA GLY A 11 16.58 3.94 -11.16
C GLY A 11 15.39 3.13 -10.62
N ALA A 12 14.41 3.77 -9.95
CA ALA A 12 13.24 3.05 -9.46
C ALA A 12 12.33 2.59 -10.60
N VAL A 13 11.95 1.31 -10.59
CA VAL A 13 11.03 0.69 -11.57
C VAL A 13 9.59 0.58 -11.07
N GLY A 14 9.31 1.04 -9.84
CA GLY A 14 7.97 1.07 -9.28
C GLY A 14 7.87 2.00 -8.08
N ILE A 15 6.65 2.45 -7.79
CA ILE A 15 6.32 3.31 -6.65
C ILE A 15 5.06 2.84 -5.94
N ASN A 16 4.96 3.15 -4.66
CA ASN A 16 3.67 3.26 -3.98
C ASN A 16 3.26 4.74 -3.99
N PHE A 17 2.01 5.04 -4.34
CA PHE A 17 1.51 6.41 -4.37
C PHE A 17 0.16 6.51 -3.66
N GLU A 18 0.14 7.23 -2.54
CA GLU A 18 -1.00 7.25 -1.61
C GLU A 18 -1.98 8.39 -1.83
N ASP A 19 -3.23 8.14 -1.48
CA ASP A 19 -4.36 9.08 -1.53
C ASP A 19 -4.56 9.85 -0.22
N GLN A 20 -3.66 9.70 0.76
CA GLN A 20 -3.67 10.52 1.97
C GLN A 20 -3.27 11.97 1.66
N VAL A 21 -4.01 12.92 2.23
CA VAL A 21 -3.58 14.32 2.31
C VAL A 21 -2.52 14.45 3.40
N ILE A 22 -1.36 15.01 3.03
CA ILE A 22 -0.25 15.28 3.96
C ILE A 22 -0.74 16.24 5.06
N ASP A 23 -0.38 15.97 6.32
CA ASP A 23 -0.79 16.72 7.52
C ASP A 23 -2.31 16.73 7.79
N GLY A 24 -3.10 15.96 7.04
CA GLY A 24 -4.54 15.81 7.19
C GLY A 24 -4.97 14.41 7.61
N LYS A 25 -6.16 14.32 8.21
CA LYS A 25 -6.85 13.04 8.42
C LYS A 25 -7.59 12.57 7.19
N GLU A 26 -7.78 13.43 6.21
CA GLU A 26 -8.59 13.18 5.01
C GLU A 26 -7.82 12.39 3.93
N LEU A 27 -8.59 11.86 2.99
CA LEU A 27 -8.10 11.32 1.74
C LEU A 27 -8.44 12.31 0.63
N TYR A 28 -7.60 12.40 -0.38
CA TYR A 28 -7.97 13.05 -1.63
C TYR A 28 -9.27 12.45 -2.17
N SER A 29 -10.05 13.31 -2.83
CA SER A 29 -11.17 12.87 -3.66
C SER A 29 -10.67 11.85 -4.70
N ILE A 30 -11.59 11.01 -5.21
CA ILE A 30 -11.24 10.06 -6.26
C ILE A 30 -10.69 10.80 -7.48
N GLU A 31 -11.33 11.93 -7.82
CA GLU A 31 -10.99 12.78 -8.95
C GLU A 31 -9.58 13.36 -8.81
N ASP A 32 -9.25 13.95 -7.67
CA ASP A 32 -7.93 14.53 -7.40
C ASP A 32 -6.85 13.45 -7.43
N GLN A 33 -7.11 12.29 -6.81
CA GLN A 33 -6.14 11.21 -6.81
C GLN A 33 -5.91 10.64 -8.22
N CYS A 34 -6.97 10.51 -9.02
CA CYS A 34 -6.85 10.12 -10.42
C CYS A 34 -6.03 11.13 -11.22
N ALA A 35 -6.23 12.43 -11.02
CA ALA A 35 -5.44 13.46 -11.69
C ALA A 35 -3.95 13.36 -11.31
N ARG A 36 -3.64 13.09 -10.04
CA ARG A 36 -2.26 12.88 -9.57
C ARG A 36 -1.63 11.62 -10.17
N ILE A 37 -2.35 10.50 -10.24
CA ILE A 37 -1.88 9.25 -10.88
C ILE A 37 -1.64 9.46 -12.38
N LYS A 38 -2.56 10.11 -13.10
CA LYS A 38 -2.40 10.44 -14.52
C LYS A 38 -1.15 11.28 -14.76
N ALA A 39 -0.89 12.27 -13.89
CA ALA A 39 0.31 13.10 -14.00
C ALA A 39 1.62 12.31 -13.78
N ILE A 40 1.60 11.23 -13.00
CA ILE A 40 2.72 10.30 -12.84
C ILE A 40 2.89 9.45 -14.09
N ARG A 41 1.80 8.84 -14.58
CA ARG A 41 1.79 8.01 -15.79
C ARG A 41 2.32 8.76 -17.01
N GLN A 42 1.82 9.97 -17.27
CA GLN A 42 2.27 10.82 -18.38
C GLN A 42 3.76 11.16 -18.30
N GLU A 43 4.28 11.42 -17.10
CA GLU A 43 5.70 11.73 -16.92
C GLU A 43 6.57 10.49 -17.17
N ALA A 44 6.12 9.32 -16.71
CA ALA A 44 6.81 8.06 -16.97
C ALA A 44 6.82 7.69 -18.47
N GLU A 45 5.71 7.92 -19.17
CA GLU A 45 5.62 7.78 -20.63
C GLU A 45 6.55 8.75 -21.37
N HIS A 46 6.59 10.03 -20.96
CA HIS A 46 7.52 11.01 -21.50
C HIS A 46 8.99 10.58 -21.34
N LEU A 47 9.33 9.94 -20.21
CA LEU A 47 10.66 9.40 -19.95
C LEU A 47 10.88 8.01 -20.57
N SER A 48 9.87 7.44 -21.23
CA SER A 48 9.90 6.08 -21.81
C SER A 48 10.25 4.98 -20.80
N VAL A 49 9.83 5.14 -19.53
CA VAL A 49 10.04 4.15 -18.47
C VAL A 49 8.71 3.54 -18.04
N PRO A 50 8.52 2.21 -18.15
CA PRO A 50 7.29 1.53 -17.77
C PRO A 50 7.20 1.34 -16.25
N ILE A 51 7.12 2.43 -15.49
CA ILE A 51 7.09 2.35 -14.03
C ILE A 51 5.81 1.68 -13.53
N PHE A 52 5.95 0.79 -12.54
CA PHE A 52 4.83 0.17 -11.85
C PHE A 52 4.24 1.13 -10.81
N ILE A 53 3.02 1.64 -11.04
CA ILE A 53 2.32 2.52 -10.11
C ILE A 53 1.41 1.66 -9.22
N ASN A 54 1.81 1.44 -7.98
CA ASN A 54 0.99 0.77 -6.97
C ASN A 54 0.18 1.83 -6.21
N ALA A 55 -1.07 2.05 -6.63
CA ALA A 55 -1.93 3.06 -6.02
C ALA A 55 -2.38 2.60 -4.63
N ARG A 56 -1.95 3.33 -3.60
CA ARG A 56 -2.26 3.06 -2.20
C ARG A 56 -3.47 3.85 -1.79
N THR A 57 -4.42 3.20 -1.14
CA THR A 57 -5.48 3.89 -0.40
C THR A 57 -5.35 3.64 1.10
N ASP A 58 -5.44 4.70 1.89
CA ASP A 58 -5.34 4.58 3.36
C ASP A 58 -6.71 4.40 4.04
N ILE A 59 -7.77 4.13 3.27
CA ILE A 59 -9.13 3.97 3.79
C ILE A 59 -9.24 2.90 4.91
N PHE A 60 -8.50 1.80 4.79
CA PHE A 60 -8.47 0.74 5.80
C PHE A 60 -7.40 0.98 6.88
N LEU A 61 -6.35 1.74 6.59
CA LEU A 61 -5.27 2.02 7.54
C LEU A 61 -5.65 3.11 8.54
N LYS A 62 -6.46 4.09 8.11
CA LYS A 62 -6.96 5.18 8.96
C LYS A 62 -8.21 4.81 9.77
N SER A 63 -8.78 3.63 9.53
CA SER A 63 -9.96 3.12 10.24
C SER A 63 -9.58 1.91 11.09
N ASP A 64 -10.05 1.86 12.33
CA ASP A 64 -9.92 0.65 13.13
C ASP A 64 -10.59 -0.51 12.38
N SER A 65 -9.93 -1.67 12.36
CA SER A 65 -10.42 -2.90 11.75
C SER A 65 -11.84 -3.29 12.16
N ILE A 66 -12.26 -2.96 13.38
CA ILE A 66 -13.64 -3.23 13.83
C ILE A 66 -14.69 -2.38 13.10
N ASN A 67 -14.28 -1.24 12.54
CA ASN A 67 -15.13 -0.34 11.78
C ASN A 67 -15.11 -0.65 10.28
N HIS A 68 -14.35 -1.67 9.83
CA HIS A 68 -14.35 -2.10 8.43
C HIS A 68 -15.69 -2.78 8.11
N ASN A 69 -16.46 -2.14 7.24
CA ASN A 69 -17.79 -2.59 6.84
C ASN A 69 -17.93 -2.66 5.31
N ASP A 70 -19.10 -3.10 4.83
CA ASP A 70 -19.34 -3.25 3.39
C ASP A 70 -19.34 -1.89 2.65
N ASP A 71 -19.58 -0.76 3.32
CA ASP A 71 -19.51 0.58 2.70
C ASP A 71 -18.06 1.05 2.50
N LEU A 72 -17.16 0.80 3.46
CA LEU A 72 -15.72 0.99 3.27
C LEU A 72 -15.20 0.13 2.11
N LEU A 73 -15.68 -1.11 1.99
CA LEU A 73 -15.34 -1.96 0.85
C LEU A 73 -15.84 -1.38 -0.49
N LYS A 74 -17.07 -0.89 -0.55
CA LYS A 74 -17.61 -0.26 -1.77
C LYS A 74 -16.76 0.95 -2.16
N GLU A 75 -16.38 1.78 -1.20
CA GLU A 75 -15.52 2.94 -1.43
C GLU A 75 -14.12 2.53 -1.90
N ALA A 76 -13.51 1.51 -1.29
CA ALA A 76 -12.24 0.96 -1.74
C ALA A 76 -12.30 0.43 -3.19
N LEU A 77 -13.39 -0.24 -3.57
CA LEU A 77 -13.62 -0.68 -4.95
C LEU A 77 -13.75 0.49 -5.93
N LYS A 78 -14.53 1.53 -5.58
CA LYS A 78 -14.65 2.74 -6.40
C LYS A 78 -13.27 3.39 -6.65
N ARG A 79 -12.48 3.53 -5.59
CA ARG A 79 -11.10 4.03 -5.66
C ARG A 79 -10.23 3.16 -6.55
N ALA A 80 -10.23 1.85 -6.30
CA ALA A 80 -9.39 0.91 -7.05
C ALA A 80 -9.70 0.91 -8.55
N PHE A 81 -10.97 0.91 -8.95
CA PHE A 81 -11.36 1.00 -10.35
C PHE A 81 -10.96 2.33 -10.97
N ALA A 82 -11.24 3.45 -10.31
CA ALA A 82 -10.87 4.76 -10.81
C ALA A 82 -9.35 4.92 -10.95
N TYR A 83 -8.57 4.39 -10.00
CA TYR A 83 -7.10 4.45 -10.03
C TYR A 83 -6.53 3.56 -11.14
N ALA A 84 -7.13 2.40 -11.40
CA ALA A 84 -6.78 1.56 -12.54
C ALA A 84 -6.97 2.30 -13.86
N GLU A 85 -8.14 2.91 -14.08
CA GLU A 85 -8.43 3.73 -15.28
C GLU A 85 -7.52 4.97 -15.39
N ALA A 86 -7.03 5.48 -14.26
CA ALA A 86 -6.06 6.57 -14.23
C ALA A 86 -4.62 6.15 -14.60
N GLY A 87 -4.36 4.85 -14.75
CA GLY A 87 -3.04 4.30 -15.15
C GLY A 87 -2.26 3.63 -14.03
N ALA A 88 -2.91 3.31 -12.89
CA ALA A 88 -2.30 2.47 -11.86
C ALA A 88 -2.15 1.02 -12.34
N ASN A 89 -1.03 0.38 -11.97
CA ASN A 89 -0.77 -1.02 -12.29
C ASN A 89 -1.18 -1.96 -11.16
N GLY A 90 -1.33 -1.47 -9.94
CA GLY A 90 -1.69 -2.26 -8.77
C GLY A 90 -2.45 -1.43 -7.75
N PHE A 91 -3.16 -2.10 -6.86
CA PHE A 91 -3.92 -1.49 -5.79
C PHE A 91 -3.39 -1.96 -4.44
N PHE A 92 -3.11 -1.04 -3.53
CA PHE A 92 -2.57 -1.33 -2.21
C PHE A 92 -3.53 -0.90 -1.12
N ALA A 93 -4.01 -1.86 -0.32
CA ALA A 93 -4.95 -1.67 0.78
C ALA A 93 -4.30 -2.01 2.14
N PRO A 94 -3.37 -1.18 2.66
CA PRO A 94 -2.82 -1.37 4.00
C PRO A 94 -3.92 -1.30 5.08
N GLY A 95 -3.78 -2.08 6.14
CA GLY A 95 -4.76 -2.15 7.23
C GLY A 95 -5.91 -3.13 6.99
N LEU A 96 -6.16 -3.56 5.74
CA LEU A 96 -7.20 -4.53 5.43
C LEU A 96 -6.80 -5.96 5.87
N LYS A 97 -7.50 -6.51 6.86
CA LYS A 97 -7.28 -7.89 7.38
C LYS A 97 -8.43 -8.84 7.11
N ASN A 98 -9.63 -8.32 6.84
CA ASN A 98 -10.84 -9.12 6.68
C ASN A 98 -10.78 -10.00 5.41
N ILE A 99 -10.74 -11.33 5.61
CA ILE A 99 -10.65 -12.33 4.52
C ILE A 99 -11.78 -12.18 3.49
N LYS A 100 -13.01 -11.92 3.93
CA LYS A 100 -14.17 -11.73 3.02
C LYS A 100 -13.94 -10.55 2.09
N TYR A 101 -13.37 -9.46 2.61
CA TYR A 101 -13.11 -8.23 1.84
C TYR A 101 -11.90 -8.38 0.93
N ILE A 102 -10.82 -9.00 1.41
CA ILE A 102 -9.64 -9.34 0.58
C ILE A 102 -10.08 -10.22 -0.61
N LYS A 103 -10.86 -11.27 -0.35
CA LYS A 103 -11.39 -12.16 -1.40
C LYS A 103 -12.23 -11.41 -2.43
N LYS A 104 -13.11 -10.51 -1.97
CA LYS A 104 -13.95 -9.69 -2.86
C LYS A 104 -13.08 -8.76 -3.73
N LEU A 105 -12.08 -8.10 -3.17
CA LEU A 105 -11.15 -7.26 -3.95
C LEU A 105 -10.38 -8.10 -4.98
N CYS A 106 -9.77 -9.22 -4.58
CA CYS A 106 -9.03 -10.08 -5.51
C CYS A 106 -9.91 -10.59 -6.66
N LYS A 107 -11.19 -10.88 -6.39
CA LYS A 107 -12.14 -11.34 -7.41
C LYS A 107 -12.57 -10.22 -8.38
N LEU A 108 -12.71 -8.99 -7.90
CA LEU A 108 -13.33 -7.90 -8.66
C LEU A 108 -12.32 -6.99 -9.36
N LEU A 109 -11.09 -6.88 -8.86
CA LEU A 109 -10.07 -6.02 -9.45
C LEU A 109 -9.43 -6.69 -10.67
N HIS A 110 -9.23 -5.91 -11.74
CA HIS A 110 -8.45 -6.32 -12.91
C HIS A 110 -6.94 -6.01 -12.78
N ILE A 111 -6.54 -5.35 -11.69
CA ILE A 111 -5.14 -5.05 -11.36
C ILE A 111 -4.72 -5.80 -10.08
N PRO A 112 -3.44 -6.20 -9.94
CA PRO A 112 -2.94 -6.92 -8.77
C PRO A 112 -3.18 -6.19 -7.44
N LEU A 113 -3.69 -6.93 -6.46
CA LEU A 113 -3.86 -6.46 -5.08
C LEU A 113 -2.58 -6.66 -4.25
N ASN A 114 -2.16 -5.60 -3.57
CA ASN A 114 -1.12 -5.61 -2.54
C ASN A 114 -1.76 -5.51 -1.14
N ILE A 115 -1.28 -6.34 -0.21
CA ILE A 115 -1.67 -6.31 1.21
C ILE A 115 -0.42 -6.10 2.08
N MET A 116 -0.58 -5.34 3.16
CA MET A 116 0.48 -5.15 4.17
C MET A 116 0.24 -6.11 5.33
N VAL A 117 1.27 -6.87 5.69
CA VAL A 117 1.29 -7.71 6.88
C VAL A 117 1.38 -6.81 8.12
N LEU A 118 0.42 -7.03 9.02
CA LEU A 118 0.28 -6.43 10.34
C LEU A 118 -0.10 -7.54 11.32
N PRO A 119 -0.09 -7.28 12.65
CA PRO A 119 -0.69 -8.20 13.62
C PRO A 119 -2.10 -8.63 13.18
N ASP A 120 -2.44 -9.90 13.32
CA ASP A 120 -3.74 -10.49 12.95
C ASP A 120 -4.09 -10.47 11.45
N THR A 121 -3.11 -10.19 10.57
CA THR A 121 -3.31 -10.38 9.12
C THR A 121 -3.38 -11.87 8.81
N PRO A 122 -4.21 -12.31 7.83
CA PRO A 122 -4.20 -13.70 7.38
C PRO A 122 -2.80 -14.17 6.99
N SER A 123 -2.53 -15.47 7.16
CA SER A 123 -1.23 -16.05 6.83
C SER A 123 -0.87 -15.84 5.35
N LEU A 124 0.43 -15.83 5.02
CA LEU A 124 0.90 -15.68 3.64
C LEU A 124 0.25 -16.72 2.70
N LYS A 125 0.08 -17.95 3.18
CA LYS A 125 -0.58 -19.03 2.44
C LYS A 125 -2.04 -18.67 2.13
N GLN A 126 -2.79 -18.21 3.14
CA GLN A 126 -4.18 -17.78 2.94
C GLN A 126 -4.26 -16.58 1.98
N LEU A 127 -3.39 -15.57 2.13
CA LEU A 127 -3.37 -14.42 1.21
C LEU A 127 -3.12 -14.86 -0.24
N ALA A 128 -2.16 -15.77 -0.48
CA ALA A 128 -1.89 -16.32 -1.79
C ALA A 128 -3.09 -17.11 -2.35
N GLU A 129 -3.72 -17.97 -1.54
CA GLU A 129 -4.92 -18.74 -1.91
C GLU A 129 -6.11 -17.85 -2.26
N LEU A 130 -6.20 -16.65 -1.67
CA LEU A 130 -7.23 -15.67 -1.98
C LEU A 130 -6.97 -14.91 -3.30
N GLY A 131 -5.76 -15.00 -3.86
CA GLY A 131 -5.36 -14.29 -5.07
C GLY A 131 -4.66 -12.95 -4.84
N VAL A 132 -4.14 -12.70 -3.62
CA VAL A 132 -3.30 -11.53 -3.36
C VAL A 132 -2.01 -11.66 -4.17
N ALA A 133 -1.72 -10.66 -5.01
CA ALA A 133 -0.60 -10.69 -5.94
C ALA A 133 0.71 -10.14 -5.35
N ARG A 134 0.61 -9.30 -4.31
CA ARG A 134 1.78 -8.73 -3.62
C ARG A 134 1.54 -8.68 -2.11
N ILE A 135 2.56 -9.03 -1.34
CA ILE A 135 2.55 -8.93 0.11
C ILE A 135 3.74 -8.06 0.53
N SER A 136 3.50 -7.13 1.45
CA SER A 136 4.49 -6.18 1.96
C SER A 136 4.46 -6.13 3.49
N TYR A 137 5.53 -5.64 4.13
CA TYR A 137 5.67 -5.71 5.61
C TYR A 137 5.76 -4.34 6.28
N GLY A 138 5.65 -3.25 5.50
CA GLY A 138 5.79 -1.90 6.04
C GLY A 138 7.10 -1.74 6.84
N PRO A 139 7.06 -1.13 8.04
CA PRO A 139 8.25 -0.92 8.87
C PRO A 139 8.66 -2.17 9.69
N ASP A 140 7.87 -3.24 9.68
CA ASP A 140 8.03 -4.37 10.60
C ASP A 140 9.45 -5.00 10.60
N PRO A 141 10.11 -5.25 9.46
CA PRO A 141 11.46 -5.79 9.46
C PRO A 141 12.48 -4.87 10.15
N TYR A 142 12.32 -3.55 10.00
CA TYR A 142 13.16 -2.57 10.69
C TYR A 142 12.90 -2.58 12.20
N CYS A 143 11.63 -2.60 12.61
CA CYS A 143 11.26 -2.68 14.03
C CYS A 143 11.84 -3.94 14.70
N GLN A 144 11.78 -5.10 14.02
CA GLN A 144 12.37 -6.34 14.52
C GLN A 144 13.89 -6.24 14.67
N ALA A 145 14.59 -5.67 13.68
CA ALA A 145 16.03 -5.46 13.75
C ALA A 145 16.41 -4.54 14.93
N MET A 146 15.63 -3.48 15.16
CA MET A 146 15.87 -2.56 16.27
C MET A 146 15.58 -3.19 17.63
N GLU A 147 14.57 -4.04 17.75
CA GLU A 147 14.31 -4.75 19.00
C GLU A 147 15.43 -5.76 19.31
N ALA A 148 15.95 -6.46 18.29
CA ALA A 148 17.10 -7.34 18.46
C ALA A 148 18.35 -6.59 18.94
N LEU A 149 18.62 -5.41 18.35
CA LEU A 149 19.72 -4.54 18.78
C LEU A 149 19.55 -4.07 20.23
N LYS A 150 18.34 -3.66 20.61
CA LYS A 150 18.01 -3.25 21.98
C LYS A 150 18.22 -4.39 22.98
N ILE A 151 17.77 -5.60 22.68
CA ILE A 151 17.99 -6.79 23.54
C ILE A 151 19.48 -7.07 23.71
N ALA A 152 20.26 -7.00 22.62
CA ALA A 152 21.71 -7.18 22.68
C ALA A 152 22.39 -6.10 23.55
N GLY A 153 21.95 -4.84 23.42
CA GLY A 153 22.43 -3.73 24.25
C GLY A 153 22.14 -3.93 25.74
N ILE A 154 20.90 -4.33 26.10
CA ILE A 154 20.53 -4.63 27.49
C ILE A 154 21.40 -5.74 28.07
N LYS A 155 21.61 -6.81 27.29
CA LYS A 155 22.46 -7.94 27.72
C LYS A 155 23.89 -7.49 28.00
N ALA A 156 24.50 -6.72 27.09
CA ALA A 156 25.87 -6.23 27.26
C ALA A 156 26.03 -5.37 28.53
N LEU A 157 25.05 -4.51 28.84
CA LEU A 157 25.05 -3.69 30.05
C LEU A 157 24.89 -4.55 31.32
N SER A 158 24.04 -5.58 31.30
CA SER A 158 23.82 -6.46 32.46
C SER A 158 24.99 -7.40 32.79
N MET A 159 25.87 -7.68 31.83
CA MET A 159 27.07 -8.51 32.04
C MET A 159 28.27 -7.71 32.57
N SER A 160 28.14 -6.39 32.66
CA SER A 160 29.18 -5.47 33.12
C SER A 160 29.03 -5.07 34.59
N VAL A 161 28.11 -5.74 35.32
CA VAL A 161 27.84 -5.58 36.76
C VAL A 161 28.14 -6.89 37.47
#